data_AF-A0A7S0NBY7-F1
#
_entry.id   AF-A0A7S0NBY7-F1
#
_cell.length_a   1.000
_cell.length_b   1.000
_cell.length_c   1.000
_cell.angle_alpha   90.00
_cell.angle_beta   90.00
_cell.angle_gamma   90.00
#
_symmetry.space_group_name_H-M   'P 1'
#
loop_
_entity.id
_entity.type
_entity.pdbx_description
1 polymer ?
#
loop_
_entity_poly.entity_id
_entity_poly.type
_entity_poly.pdbx_seq_one_letter_code
_entity_poly.pdbx_strand_id
1 'polypeptide(L)'
;MGRRRRRHEDTEDNGAGTSTSGAANSTEPRTTSLREGSVEVKVSQTLEAEPGSQPGFFNTRMQLNRDLTVCTLSAYVSQRDPDLPPPACIDLFAASGVLGLRWALEVPKVTQRHVAVTLNDSDPQCVQLATANTLANSLTLHDGSAP
;
A
#
# COMPACT_ATOMS: atom_id res chain seq x y z
N MET A 1 -19.47 30.52 -74.51
CA MET A 1 -19.96 29.41 -75.37
C MET A 1 -18.87 28.36 -75.40
N GLY A 2 -18.93 27.15 -74.86
CA GLY A 2 -20.04 26.27 -74.51
C GLY A 2 -19.68 24.88 -75.03
N ARG A 3 -19.06 24.02 -74.20
CA ARG A 3 -18.94 22.58 -74.47
C ARG A 3 -19.21 21.81 -73.17
N ARG A 4 -20.39 21.19 -73.10
CA ARG A 4 -20.82 20.21 -72.10
C ARG A 4 -20.41 18.80 -72.52
N ARG A 5 -19.89 17.99 -71.59
CA ARG A 5 -20.10 16.51 -71.44
C ARG A 5 -19.88 16.21 -69.93
N ARG A 6 -20.91 15.91 -69.12
CA ARG A 6 -21.44 14.58 -68.70
C ARG A 6 -20.29 13.61 -68.32
N ARG A 7 -20.25 12.85 -67.22
CA ARG A 7 -21.23 12.37 -66.21
C ARG A 7 -20.38 11.63 -65.14
N HIS A 8 -20.68 11.70 -63.85
CA HIS A 8 -20.96 10.53 -62.98
C HIS A 8 -21.18 10.95 -61.52
N GLU A 9 -22.29 10.46 -61.01
CA GLU A 9 -22.82 10.56 -59.65
C GLU A 9 -22.14 9.57 -58.69
N ASP A 10 -22.26 9.93 -57.42
CA ASP A 10 -22.36 9.12 -56.19
C ASP A 10 -21.21 8.18 -55.80
N THR A 11 -20.69 8.36 -54.58
CA THR A 11 -21.04 7.48 -53.44
C THR A 11 -20.64 8.17 -52.13
N GLU A 12 -21.60 8.31 -51.21
CA GLU A 12 -21.39 8.62 -49.80
C GLU A 12 -20.68 7.44 -49.11
N ASP A 13 -19.66 7.69 -48.29
CA ASP A 13 -19.21 6.71 -47.29
C ASP A 13 -19.15 7.35 -45.90
N ASN A 14 -20.00 6.77 -45.04
CA ASN A 14 -20.21 7.12 -43.64
C ASN A 14 -19.05 6.58 -42.80
N GLY A 15 -18.03 7.40 -42.62
CA GLY A 15 -17.00 7.17 -41.59
C GLY A 15 -17.43 7.72 -40.24
N ALA A 16 -18.34 7.02 -39.55
CA ALA A 16 -18.62 7.25 -38.13
C ALA A 16 -17.36 6.89 -37.30
N GLY A 17 -16.42 7.83 -37.22
CA GLY A 17 -15.33 7.79 -36.27
C GLY A 17 -15.87 8.12 -34.89
N THR A 18 -16.46 7.12 -34.23
CA THR A 18 -16.76 7.14 -32.80
C THR A 18 -15.51 7.61 -32.06
N SER A 19 -15.56 8.85 -31.59
CA SER A 19 -14.71 9.38 -30.54
C SER A 19 -14.86 8.46 -29.34
N THR A 20 -13.96 7.48 -29.20
CA THR A 20 -13.82 6.72 -27.98
C THR A 20 -13.35 7.69 -26.91
N SER A 21 -14.33 8.09 -26.11
CA SER A 21 -14.17 8.84 -24.88
C SER A 21 -12.98 8.29 -24.11
N GLY A 22 -12.03 9.19 -23.81
CA GLY A 22 -10.87 8.89 -23.00
C GLY A 22 -11.29 8.11 -21.77
N ALA A 23 -10.81 6.88 -21.66
CA ALA A 23 -10.88 6.13 -20.43
C ALA A 23 -10.26 7.01 -19.36
N ALA A 24 -11.08 7.44 -18.39
CA ALA A 24 -10.60 8.08 -17.19
C ALA A 24 -9.54 7.15 -16.62
N ASN A 25 -8.28 7.57 -16.72
CA ASN A 25 -7.13 6.84 -16.22
C ASN A 25 -7.33 6.81 -14.70
N SER A 26 -7.85 5.70 -14.17
CA SER A 26 -7.99 5.54 -12.73
C SER A 26 -6.60 5.61 -12.15
N THR A 27 -6.28 6.71 -11.47
CA THR A 27 -4.99 7.02 -10.85
C THR A 27 -4.75 6.17 -9.59
N GLU A 28 -5.20 4.91 -9.60
CA GLU A 28 -4.87 3.95 -8.57
C GLU A 28 -3.39 3.58 -8.73
N PRO A 29 -2.54 3.77 -7.71
CA PRO A 29 -1.14 3.43 -7.79
C PRO A 29 -1.02 1.93 -8.08
N ARG A 30 -0.22 1.56 -9.10
CA ARG A 30 -0.05 0.15 -9.43
C ARG A 30 0.68 -0.55 -8.28
N THR A 31 0.04 -1.54 -7.67
CA THR A 31 0.61 -2.31 -6.56
C THR A 31 1.04 -3.72 -6.95
N THR A 32 1.98 -4.28 -6.20
CA THR A 32 2.35 -5.71 -6.22
C THR A 32 2.33 -6.28 -4.81
N SER A 33 2.00 -7.56 -4.67
CA SER A 33 2.06 -8.26 -3.37
C SER A 33 3.42 -8.92 -3.18
N LEU A 34 3.97 -8.81 -1.98
CA LEU A 34 5.17 -9.55 -1.57
C LEU A 34 5.03 -10.05 -0.13
N ARG A 35 5.84 -11.04 0.22
CA ARG A 35 5.94 -11.55 1.60
C ARG A 35 7.24 -11.09 2.23
N GLU A 36 7.17 -10.51 3.42
CA GLU A 36 8.33 -10.26 4.27
C GLU A 36 8.06 -10.77 5.68
N GLY A 37 8.91 -11.66 6.18
CA GLY A 37 8.66 -12.33 7.45
C GLY A 37 7.30 -13.04 7.45
N SER A 38 6.47 -12.74 8.44
CA SER A 38 5.12 -13.31 8.55
C SER A 38 4.04 -12.54 7.78
N VAL A 39 4.34 -11.35 7.24
CA VAL A 39 3.32 -10.48 6.62
C VAL A 39 3.31 -10.62 5.11
N GLU A 40 2.12 -10.56 4.52
CA GLU A 40 1.91 -10.38 3.09
C GLU A 40 1.40 -8.96 2.84
N VAL A 41 2.14 -8.19 2.05
CA VAL A 41 1.94 -6.75 1.94
C VAL A 41 1.85 -6.33 0.48
N LYS A 42 0.84 -5.53 0.15
CA LYS A 42 0.77 -4.79 -1.11
C LYS A 42 1.62 -3.54 -1.01
N VAL A 43 2.48 -3.34 -1.99
CA VAL A 43 3.40 -2.21 -2.09
C VAL A 43 3.34 -1.63 -3.49
N SER A 44 3.92 -0.46 -3.73
CA SER A 44 4.08 0.05 -5.09
C SER A 44 4.87 -0.92 -5.97
N GLN A 45 4.47 -1.03 -7.25
CA GLN A 45 5.21 -1.80 -8.26
C GLN A 45 6.59 -1.24 -8.55
N THR A 46 6.78 0.07 -8.40
CA THR A 46 8.10 0.69 -8.54
C THR A 46 8.86 0.51 -7.23
N LEU A 47 9.44 -0.67 -7.07
CA LEU A 47 10.29 -0.99 -5.93
C LEU A 47 11.54 -0.10 -5.92
N GLU A 48 12.06 0.19 -4.72
CA GLU A 48 13.32 0.94 -4.55
C GLU A 48 13.29 2.36 -5.17
N ALA A 49 12.12 2.97 -5.25
CA ALA A 49 11.97 4.40 -5.60
C ALA A 49 12.61 5.32 -4.54
N GLU A 50 12.61 6.62 -4.77
CA GLU A 50 13.00 7.55 -3.70
C GLU A 50 11.91 7.59 -2.61
N PRO A 51 12.26 7.60 -1.31
CA PRO A 51 11.28 7.75 -0.25
C PRO A 51 10.39 8.98 -0.46
N GLY A 52 9.07 8.78 -0.40
CA GLY A 52 8.09 9.86 -0.62
C GLY A 52 7.86 10.25 -2.09
N SER A 53 8.52 9.60 -3.06
CA SER A 53 8.28 9.89 -4.49
C SER A 53 6.93 9.38 -4.98
N GLN A 54 6.32 8.44 -4.27
CA GLN A 54 5.05 7.81 -4.60
C GLN A 54 4.46 7.09 -3.36
N PRO A 55 3.13 6.87 -3.33
CA PRO A 55 2.50 6.08 -2.29
C PRO A 55 2.99 4.63 -2.27
N GLY A 56 3.03 4.03 -1.08
CA GLY A 56 3.38 2.62 -0.93
C GLY A 56 4.84 2.30 -1.25
N PHE A 57 5.74 3.26 -1.07
CA PHE A 57 7.17 3.06 -1.17
C PHE A 57 7.62 1.81 -0.39
N PHE A 58 8.47 1.00 -1.02
CA PHE A 58 9.04 -0.19 -0.40
C PHE A 58 10.48 -0.41 -0.88
N ASN A 59 11.39 -0.54 0.08
CA ASN A 59 12.79 -0.84 -0.15
C ASN A 59 13.10 -2.25 0.37
N THR A 60 13.49 -3.15 -0.53
CA THR A 60 13.86 -4.54 -0.22
C THR A 60 15.11 -4.59 0.66
N ARG A 61 16.04 -3.64 0.48
CA ARG A 61 17.31 -3.55 1.23
C ARG A 61 17.09 -3.23 2.72
N MET A 62 15.90 -2.74 3.08
CA MET A 62 15.53 -2.43 4.47
C MET A 62 15.01 -3.65 5.25
N GLN A 63 15.01 -4.85 4.67
CA GLN A 63 14.56 -6.07 5.35
C GLN A 63 15.31 -6.31 6.67
N LEU A 64 16.65 -6.25 6.66
CA LEU A 64 17.46 -6.45 7.88
C LEU A 64 17.15 -5.39 8.94
N ASN A 65 16.93 -4.13 8.52
CA ASN A 65 16.54 -3.08 9.45
C ASN A 65 15.22 -3.43 10.14
N ARG A 66 14.22 -3.89 9.38
CA ARG A 66 12.92 -4.31 9.92
C ARG A 66 13.05 -5.56 10.81
N ASP A 67 13.86 -6.54 10.44
CA ASP A 67 14.14 -7.72 11.26
C ASP A 67 14.71 -7.33 12.63
N LEU A 68 15.70 -6.43 12.64
CA LEU A 68 16.31 -5.94 13.88
C LEU A 68 15.28 -5.25 14.80
N THR A 69 14.34 -4.49 14.25
CA THR A 69 13.28 -3.88 15.07
C THR A 69 12.35 -4.92 15.69
N VAL A 70 11.99 -5.98 14.96
CA VAL A 70 11.16 -7.07 15.50
C VAL A 70 11.90 -7.79 16.63
N CYS A 71 13.18 -8.12 16.43
CA CYS A 71 14.00 -8.75 17.46
C CYS A 71 14.13 -7.86 18.71
N THR A 72 14.41 -6.57 18.51
CA THR A 72 14.61 -5.61 19.61
C THR A 72 13.31 -5.40 20.39
N LEU A 73 12.18 -5.20 19.69
CA LEU A 73 10.88 -5.02 20.33
C LEU A 73 10.44 -6.30 21.06
N SER A 74 10.70 -7.48 20.49
CA SER A 74 10.43 -8.76 21.15
C SER A 74 11.24 -8.91 22.44
N ALA A 75 12.53 -8.58 22.41
CA ALA A 75 13.38 -8.63 23.60
C ALA A 75 12.89 -7.65 24.69
N TYR A 76 12.51 -6.43 24.31
CA TYR A 76 11.93 -5.45 25.22
C TYR A 76 10.62 -5.95 25.84
N VAL A 77 9.70 -6.46 25.02
CA VAL A 77 8.41 -6.99 25.48
C VAL A 77 8.59 -8.19 26.41
N SER A 78 9.55 -9.07 26.15
CA SER A 78 9.83 -10.22 27.02
C SER A 78 10.38 -9.83 28.40
N GLN A 79 11.11 -8.71 28.50
CA GLN A 79 11.72 -8.25 29.74
C GLN A 79 10.85 -7.27 30.53
N ARG A 80 9.84 -6.68 29.89
CA ARG A 80 8.93 -5.72 30.51
C ARG A 80 8.02 -6.40 31.52
N ASP A 81 7.66 -5.68 32.58
CA ASP A 81 6.68 -6.13 33.57
C ASP A 81 5.39 -6.64 32.87
N PRO A 82 4.93 -7.88 33.16
CA PRO A 82 3.71 -8.46 32.60
C PRO A 82 2.43 -7.67 32.96
N ASP A 83 2.40 -6.99 34.09
CA ASP A 83 1.20 -6.31 34.62
C ASP A 83 0.98 -4.93 33.98
N LEU A 84 1.99 -4.41 33.26
CA LEU A 84 1.86 -3.16 32.51
C LEU A 84 1.07 -3.36 31.20
N PRO A 85 0.29 -2.36 30.77
CA PRO A 85 -0.45 -2.42 29.51
C PRO A 85 0.49 -2.64 28.32
N PRO A 86 0.02 -3.25 27.20
CA PRO A 86 0.81 -3.45 25.99
C PRO A 86 1.59 -2.17 25.59
N PRO A 87 2.87 -2.28 25.22
CA PRO A 87 3.60 -1.13 24.73
C PRO A 87 2.91 -0.50 23.52
N ALA A 88 2.76 0.83 23.53
CA ALA A 88 2.31 1.60 22.38
C ALA A 88 3.50 1.91 21.47
N CYS A 89 3.42 1.49 20.22
CA CYS A 89 4.42 1.67 19.18
C CYS A 89 3.82 2.44 18.01
N ILE A 90 4.58 3.36 17.42
CA ILE A 90 4.17 4.12 16.24
C ILE A 90 5.15 3.88 15.10
N ASP A 91 4.62 3.47 13.96
CA ASP A 91 5.31 3.50 12.66
C ASP A 91 4.97 4.85 12.01
N LEU A 92 5.87 5.83 12.19
CA LEU A 92 5.58 7.24 11.90
C LEU A 92 5.47 7.55 10.40
N PHE A 93 6.16 6.78 9.56
CA PHE A 93 6.20 6.94 8.10
C PHE A 93 5.91 5.58 7.46
N ALA A 94 4.70 5.09 7.70
CA ALA A 94 4.35 3.69 7.48
C ALA A 94 4.43 3.26 6.02
N ALA A 95 4.18 4.16 5.06
CA ALA A 95 4.03 3.85 3.64
C ALA A 95 3.05 2.69 3.40
N SER A 96 3.55 1.46 3.19
CA SER A 96 2.72 0.25 3.07
C SER A 96 2.26 -0.35 4.40
N GLY A 97 2.83 0.10 5.51
CA GLY A 97 2.63 -0.43 6.87
C GLY A 97 3.51 -1.64 7.21
N VAL A 98 4.41 -2.08 6.32
CA VAL A 98 5.13 -3.36 6.49
C VAL A 98 5.84 -3.49 7.84
N LEU A 99 6.44 -2.41 8.35
CA LEU A 99 7.17 -2.43 9.62
C LEU A 99 6.21 -2.62 10.80
N GLY A 100 5.23 -1.74 10.96
CA GLY A 100 4.27 -1.86 12.05
C GLY A 100 3.42 -3.14 12.00
N LEU A 101 3.07 -3.62 10.79
CA LEU A 101 2.38 -4.91 10.63
C LEU A 101 3.23 -6.08 11.13
N ARG A 102 4.54 -6.06 10.86
CA ARG A 102 5.46 -7.07 11.39
C ARG A 102 5.56 -7.02 12.90
N TRP A 103 5.57 -5.83 13.51
CA TRP A 103 5.48 -5.73 14.98
C TRP A 103 4.21 -6.38 15.52
N ALA A 104 3.05 -6.04 14.95
CA ALA A 104 1.76 -6.55 15.39
C ALA A 104 1.62 -8.08 15.22
N LEU A 105 2.26 -8.66 14.20
CA LEU A 105 2.10 -10.08 13.87
C LEU A 105 3.22 -10.97 14.43
N GLU A 106 4.46 -10.49 14.48
CA GLU A 106 5.63 -11.31 14.83
C GLU A 106 5.98 -11.23 16.32
N VAL A 107 5.86 -10.06 16.96
CA VAL A 107 6.16 -9.90 18.39
C VAL A 107 5.28 -10.79 19.27
N PRO A 108 3.96 -10.89 19.06
CA PRO A 108 3.12 -11.77 19.87
C PRO A 108 3.44 -13.26 19.67
N LYS A 109 3.88 -13.66 18.47
CA LYS A 109 4.27 -15.06 18.21
C LYS A 109 5.49 -15.47 19.05
N VAL A 110 6.44 -14.56 19.22
CA VAL A 110 7.67 -14.82 20.00
C VAL A 110 7.43 -14.68 21.49
N THR A 111 6.71 -13.63 21.91
CA THR A 111 6.63 -13.22 23.32
C THR A 111 5.36 -13.67 24.02
N GLN A 112 4.35 -14.14 23.27
CA GLN A 112 2.98 -14.37 23.74
C GLN A 112 2.32 -13.12 24.36
N ARG A 113 2.82 -11.93 24.00
CA ARG A 113 2.32 -10.63 24.47
C ARG A 113 2.09 -9.69 23.30
N HIS A 114 1.04 -8.88 23.40
CA HIS A 114 0.66 -7.93 22.36
C HIS A 114 1.43 -6.61 22.45
N VAL A 115 1.48 -5.90 21.32
CA VAL A 115 1.89 -4.49 21.21
C VAL A 115 0.76 -3.71 20.54
N ALA A 116 0.50 -2.50 21.01
CA ALA A 116 -0.47 -1.61 20.37
C ALA A 116 0.27 -0.82 19.29
N VAL A 117 -0.11 -0.98 18.02
CA VAL A 117 0.59 -0.38 16.88
C VAL A 117 -0.27 0.70 16.23
N THR A 118 0.31 1.89 16.06
CA THR A 118 -0.24 2.98 15.25
C THR A 118 0.54 3.08 13.94
N LEU A 119 -0.15 2.96 12.80
CA LEU A 119 0.42 3.21 11.48
C LEU A 119 0.06 4.63 11.06
N ASN A 120 1.07 5.47 10.88
CA ASN A 120 0.88 6.87 10.47
C ASN A 120 1.53 7.11 9.12
N ASP A 121 0.84 7.86 8.27
CA ASP A 121 1.45 8.43 7.07
C ASP A 121 0.74 9.76 6.74
N SER A 122 1.49 10.71 6.19
CA SER A 122 0.93 11.98 5.73
C SER A 122 0.19 11.86 4.40
N ASP A 123 0.51 10.83 3.60
CA ASP A 123 -0.16 10.55 2.34
C ASP A 123 -1.42 9.69 2.58
N PRO A 124 -2.64 10.20 2.27
CA PRO A 124 -3.87 9.44 2.43
C PRO A 124 -3.89 8.11 1.66
N GLN A 125 -3.17 8.03 0.53
CA GLN A 125 -3.06 6.78 -0.25
C GLN A 125 -2.23 5.74 0.49
N CYS A 126 -1.18 6.15 1.21
CA CYS A 126 -0.42 5.27 2.11
C CYS A 126 -1.29 4.80 3.29
N VAL A 127 -2.09 5.69 3.89
CA VAL A 127 -3.02 5.31 4.97
C VAL A 127 -4.03 4.26 4.49
N GLN A 128 -4.62 4.45 3.31
CA GLN A 128 -5.54 3.47 2.71
C GLN A 128 -4.84 2.14 2.42
N LEU A 129 -3.61 2.19 1.88
CA LEU A 129 -2.82 0.99 1.59
C LEU A 129 -2.46 0.22 2.86
N ALA A 130 -1.97 0.91 3.90
CA ALA A 130 -1.65 0.32 5.20
C ALA A 130 -2.89 -0.29 5.86
N THR A 131 -4.05 0.37 5.75
CA THR A 131 -5.34 -0.14 6.21
C THR A 131 -5.70 -1.45 5.50
N ALA A 132 -5.63 -1.47 4.16
CA ALA A 132 -5.91 -2.66 3.38
C ALA A 132 -4.95 -3.82 3.70
N ASN A 133 -3.66 -3.53 3.89
CA ASN A 133 -2.67 -4.52 4.29
C ASN A 133 -2.90 -5.05 5.71
N THR A 134 -3.36 -4.19 6.63
CA THR A 134 -3.73 -4.61 8.00
C THR A 134 -4.83 -5.66 7.95
N LEU A 135 -5.91 -5.37 7.23
CA LEU A 135 -7.04 -6.29 7.07
C LEU A 135 -6.63 -7.58 6.34
N ALA A 136 -5.77 -7.49 5.33
CA ALA A 136 -5.27 -8.66 4.59
C ALA A 136 -4.41 -9.61 5.44
N ASN A 137 -3.81 -9.12 6.52
CA ASN A 137 -3.04 -9.92 7.49
C ASN A 137 -3.87 -10.35 8.71
N SER A 138 -5.21 -10.24 8.64
CA SER A 138 -6.14 -10.61 9.72
C SER A 138 -5.87 -9.87 11.03
N LEU A 139 -5.32 -8.65 10.96
CA LEU A 139 -5.14 -7.77 12.11
C LEU A 139 -6.36 -6.85 12.25
N THR A 140 -6.71 -6.54 13.49
CA THR A 140 -7.85 -5.69 13.82
C THR A 140 -7.44 -4.21 13.81
N LEU A 141 -8.26 -3.37 13.17
CA LEU A 141 -8.12 -1.92 13.24
C LEU A 141 -8.83 -1.41 14.51
N HIS A 142 -8.17 -0.50 15.22
CA HIS A 142 -8.76 0.26 16.31
C HIS A 142 -8.97 1.69 15.84
N ASP A 143 -10.15 2.24 16.08
CA ASP A 143 -10.56 3.60 15.66
C ASP A 143 -9.98 4.72 16.56
N GLY A 144 -8.98 4.39 17.39
CA GLY A 144 -8.41 5.30 18.38
C GLY A 144 -9.28 5.47 19.64
N SER A 145 -10.47 4.85 19.71
CA SER A 145 -11.14 4.63 20.98
C SER A 145 -10.42 3.45 21.67
N ALA A 146 -9.53 3.79 22.60
CA ALA A 146 -8.82 2.77 23.37
C ALA A 146 -9.81 1.90 24.16
N PRO A 147 -9.58 0.58 24.30
CA PRO A 147 -10.17 -0.19 25.39
C PRO A 147 -9.60 0.23 26.75
#